data_AF-A0AA42SYC3-F1
#
_entry.id   AF-A0AA42SYC3-F1
#
_cell.length_a   1.000
_cell.length_b   1.000
_cell.length_c   1.000
_cell.angle_alpha   90.00
_cell.angle_beta   90.00
_cell.angle_gamma   90.00
#
_symmetry.space_group_name_H-M   'P 1'
#
loop_
_entity.id
_entity.type
_entity.pdbx_description
1 polymer ?
#
loop_
_entity_poly.entity_id
_entity_poly.type
_entity_poly.pdbx_seq_one_letter_code
_entity_poly.pdbx_strand_id
1 'polypeptide(L)'
;MKKILLLLAIAGGGYYYYANHMQVGATSVHSYKALLEKVETAEVTRAEVIFGVNDLASTLCADSGFQTSGGYSVAECQKRYANYKEMCESRIFEGAPETYSRPEDVKAAARAYVRCVGIK
;
A
#
# COMPACT_ATOMS: atom_id res chain seq x y z
N MET A 1 41.77 -17.90 -5.30
CA MET A 1 40.40 -18.46 -5.18
C MET A 1 39.64 -18.02 -3.92
N LYS A 2 40.28 -17.77 -2.75
CA LYS A 2 39.59 -17.30 -1.53
C LYS A 2 38.96 -15.89 -1.62
N LYS A 3 39.51 -14.98 -2.43
CA LYS A 3 39.01 -13.59 -2.55
C LYS A 3 37.65 -13.48 -3.26
N ILE A 4 37.35 -14.39 -4.20
CA ILE A 4 36.10 -14.40 -4.98
C ILE A 4 34.93 -14.90 -4.14
N LEU A 5 35.15 -15.92 -3.29
CA LEU A 5 34.14 -16.41 -2.35
C LEU A 5 33.75 -15.34 -1.32
N LEU A 6 34.72 -14.51 -0.88
CA LEU A 6 34.46 -13.42 0.06
C LEU A 6 33.59 -12.32 -0.59
N LEU A 7 33.81 -12.02 -1.87
CA LEU A 7 33.02 -11.05 -2.62
C LEU A 7 31.59 -11.53 -2.87
N LEU A 8 31.39 -12.83 -3.15
CA LEU A 8 30.06 -13.43 -3.28
C LEU A 8 29.31 -13.47 -1.94
N ALA A 9 30.01 -13.69 -0.82
CA ALA A 9 29.41 -13.63 0.50
C ALA A 9 29.02 -12.20 0.92
N ILE A 10 29.80 -11.18 0.53
CA ILE A 10 29.47 -9.77 0.77
C ILE A 10 28.34 -9.31 -0.17
N ALA A 11 28.36 -9.73 -1.45
CA ALA A 11 27.29 -9.40 -2.39
C ALA A 11 25.98 -10.11 -2.03
N GLY A 12 26.02 -11.39 -1.67
CA GLY A 12 24.87 -12.17 -1.25
C GLY A 12 24.35 -11.77 0.14
N GLY A 13 25.25 -11.52 1.10
CA GLY A 13 24.90 -11.04 2.43
C GLY A 13 24.37 -9.60 2.42
N GLY A 14 24.97 -8.73 1.59
CA GLY A 14 24.48 -7.38 1.34
C GLY A 14 23.11 -7.40 0.66
N TYR A 15 22.89 -8.25 -0.35
CA TYR A 15 21.59 -8.40 -1.00
C TYR A 15 20.53 -8.99 -0.06
N TYR A 16 20.86 -10.00 0.74
CA TYR A 16 19.92 -10.61 1.70
C TYR A 16 19.59 -9.66 2.85
N TYR A 17 20.57 -8.91 3.36
CA TYR A 17 20.36 -7.87 4.36
C TYR A 17 19.57 -6.69 3.77
N TYR A 18 19.86 -6.27 2.54
CA TYR A 18 19.08 -5.24 1.86
C TYR A 18 17.64 -5.71 1.60
N ALA A 19 17.41 -6.92 1.09
CA ALA A 19 16.08 -7.43 0.81
C ALA A 19 15.22 -7.66 2.08
N ASN A 20 15.83 -8.05 3.21
CA ASN A 20 15.10 -8.34 4.45
C ASN A 20 15.13 -7.22 5.51
N HIS A 21 16.12 -6.32 5.49
CA HIS A 21 16.25 -5.20 6.45
C HIS A 21 16.20 -3.81 5.79
N MET A 22 16.43 -3.71 4.47
CA MET A 22 16.06 -2.55 3.65
C MET A 22 14.86 -2.92 2.78
N GLN A 23 13.77 -3.36 3.42
CA GLN A 23 12.46 -3.11 2.85
C GLN A 23 12.45 -1.66 2.36
N VAL A 24 12.37 -1.51 1.03
CA VAL A 24 11.82 -0.38 0.31
C VAL A 24 11.32 0.69 1.28
N GLY A 25 12.18 1.70 1.50
CA GLY A 25 12.20 2.63 2.63
C GLY A 25 10.98 2.62 3.52
N ALA A 26 11.17 2.26 4.80
CA ALA A 26 10.17 2.35 5.87
C ALA A 26 9.23 3.53 5.61
N THR A 27 8.05 3.23 5.06
CA THR A 27 7.04 4.26 4.82
C THR A 27 6.74 4.84 6.19
N SER A 28 7.03 6.12 6.41
CA SER A 28 6.76 6.77 7.71
C SER A 28 5.27 6.74 8.06
N VAL A 29 4.45 6.47 7.04
CA VAL A 29 3.01 6.24 7.07
C VAL A 29 2.71 4.81 7.53
N HIS A 30 1.95 4.69 8.61
CA HIS A 30 1.54 3.43 9.25
C HIS A 30 0.02 3.24 9.27
N SER A 31 -0.74 4.18 8.71
CA SER A 31 -2.18 4.07 8.47
C SER A 31 -2.63 5.06 7.39
N TYR A 32 -3.82 4.87 6.83
CA TYR A 32 -4.43 5.87 5.95
C TYR A 32 -4.62 7.24 6.63
N LYS A 33 -4.92 7.25 7.94
CA LYS A 33 -5.02 8.50 8.70
C LYS A 33 -3.67 9.23 8.75
N ALA A 34 -2.60 8.51 9.09
CA ALA A 34 -1.24 9.07 9.10
C ALA A 34 -0.78 9.55 7.72
N LEU A 35 -1.24 8.88 6.64
CA LEU A 35 -1.00 9.33 5.26
C LEU A 35 -1.63 10.70 5.02
N LEU A 36 -2.90 10.87 5.40
CA LEU A 36 -3.63 12.12 5.23
C LEU A 36 -3.02 13.26 6.05
N GLU A 37 -2.65 13.00 7.30
CA GLU A 37 -1.97 13.98 8.15
C GLU A 37 -0.61 14.39 7.59
N LYS A 38 0.13 13.44 7.00
CA LYS A 38 1.43 13.73 6.37
C LYS A 38 1.26 14.61 5.13
N VAL A 39 0.32 14.30 4.23
CA VAL A 39 0.13 15.06 2.97
C VAL A 39 -0.38 16.49 3.18
N GLU A 40 -0.90 16.80 4.37
CA GLU A 40 -1.24 18.19 4.75
C GLU A 40 0.00 19.06 5.01
N THR A 41 1.15 18.47 5.32
CA THR A 41 2.36 19.19 5.76
C THR A 41 3.61 18.89 4.94
N ALA A 42 3.63 17.76 4.22
CA ALA A 42 4.76 17.33 3.40
C ALA A 42 4.28 16.48 2.22
N GLU A 43 5.09 16.37 1.16
CA GLU A 43 4.79 15.44 0.08
C GLU A 43 4.86 13.98 0.57
N VAL A 44 4.00 13.14 -0.01
CA VAL A 44 3.97 11.69 0.22
C VAL A 44 4.30 10.95 -1.06
N THR A 45 4.97 9.82 -0.96
CA THR A 45 5.34 9.01 -2.13
C THR A 45 4.15 8.17 -2.61
N ARG A 46 4.17 7.76 -3.88
CA ARG A 46 3.20 6.79 -4.42
C ARG A 46 3.17 5.50 -3.62
N ALA A 47 4.31 5.03 -3.12
CA ALA A 47 4.39 3.85 -2.27
C ALA A 47 3.63 4.04 -0.95
N GLU A 48 3.75 5.20 -0.31
CA GLU A 48 2.99 5.54 0.90
C GLU A 48 1.48 5.63 0.62
N VAL A 49 1.11 6.16 -0.55
CA VAL A 49 -0.30 6.19 -0.99
C VAL A 49 -0.84 4.79 -1.21
N ILE A 50 -0.11 3.92 -1.93
CA ILE A 50 -0.48 2.51 -2.13
C ILE A 50 -0.66 1.80 -0.77
N PHE A 51 0.27 2.01 0.16
CA PHE A 51 0.15 1.46 1.50
C PHE A 51 -1.14 1.96 2.20
N GLY A 52 -1.36 3.27 2.23
CA GLY A 52 -2.50 3.85 2.93
C GLY A 52 -3.85 3.45 2.33
N VAL A 53 -3.99 3.36 1.01
CA VAL A 53 -5.27 2.91 0.41
C VAL A 53 -5.55 1.44 0.67
N ASN A 54 -4.51 0.61 0.80
CA ASN A 54 -4.64 -0.79 1.18
C ASN A 54 -5.03 -0.94 2.66
N ASP A 55 -4.40 -0.16 3.54
CA ASP A 55 -4.77 -0.08 4.96
C ASP A 55 -6.24 0.33 5.13
N LEU A 56 -6.68 1.35 4.39
CA LEU A 56 -8.08 1.77 4.37
C LEU A 56 -9.00 0.64 3.90
N ALA A 57 -8.70 0.01 2.76
CA ALA A 57 -9.51 -1.07 2.22
C ALA A 57 -9.63 -2.25 3.19
N SER A 58 -8.51 -2.65 3.81
CA SER A 58 -8.49 -3.71 4.83
C SER A 58 -9.32 -3.33 6.06
N THR A 59 -9.20 -2.09 6.55
CA THR A 59 -9.96 -1.59 7.68
C THR A 59 -11.46 -1.59 7.40
N LEU A 60 -11.87 -1.12 6.21
CA LEU A 60 -13.28 -1.14 5.80
C LEU A 60 -13.83 -2.56 5.70
N CYS A 61 -13.04 -3.51 5.17
CA CYS A 61 -13.47 -4.91 5.12
C CYS A 61 -13.58 -5.56 6.51
N ALA A 62 -12.77 -5.15 7.48
CA ALA A 62 -12.80 -5.68 8.84
C ALA A 62 -13.95 -5.13 9.69
N ASP A 63 -14.52 -3.97 9.32
CA ASP A 63 -15.64 -3.36 10.02
C ASP A 63 -16.95 -4.09 9.66
N SER A 64 -17.41 -4.95 10.56
CA SER A 64 -18.66 -5.70 10.38
C SER A 64 -19.89 -4.82 10.25
N GLY A 65 -19.93 -3.67 10.94
CA GLY A 65 -21.06 -2.74 10.88
C GLY A 65 -21.16 -2.09 9.51
N PHE A 66 -20.02 -1.60 9.01
CA PHE A 66 -19.90 -1.06 7.65
C PHE A 66 -20.28 -2.10 6.59
N GLN A 67 -19.70 -3.30 6.65
CA GLN A 67 -19.97 -4.36 5.66
C GLN A 67 -21.44 -4.80 5.66
N THR A 68 -22.04 -4.97 6.84
CA THR A 68 -23.45 -5.38 6.93
C THR A 68 -24.37 -4.29 6.36
N SER A 69 -24.04 -3.01 6.55
CA SER A 69 -24.80 -1.91 5.95
C SER A 69 -24.72 -1.89 4.41
N GLY A 70 -23.61 -2.38 3.85
CA GLY A 70 -23.39 -2.57 2.41
C GLY A 70 -23.94 -3.89 1.85
N GLY A 71 -24.52 -4.75 2.69
CA GLY A 71 -25.08 -6.04 2.30
C GLY A 71 -24.05 -7.17 2.13
N TYR A 72 -22.84 -7.01 2.69
CA TYR A 72 -21.76 -7.99 2.60
C TYR A 72 -21.36 -8.54 3.98
N SER A 73 -20.77 -9.73 3.97
CA SER A 73 -20.02 -10.23 5.11
C SER A 73 -18.57 -9.74 5.06
N VAL A 74 -17.93 -9.66 6.23
CA VAL A 74 -16.47 -9.40 6.35
C VAL A 74 -15.67 -10.36 5.47
N ALA A 75 -16.01 -11.66 5.50
CA ALA A 75 -15.32 -12.68 4.71
C ALA A 75 -15.48 -12.46 3.19
N GLU A 76 -16.65 -12.05 2.74
CA GLU A 76 -16.88 -11.74 1.32
C GLU A 76 -16.09 -10.51 0.88
N CYS A 77 -16.05 -9.46 1.70
CA CYS A 77 -15.26 -8.27 1.43
C CYS A 77 -13.77 -8.60 1.32
N GLN A 78 -13.23 -9.31 2.32
CA GLN A 78 -11.83 -9.72 2.35
C GLN A 78 -11.47 -10.58 1.13
N LYS A 79 -12.34 -11.50 0.72
CA LYS A 79 -12.14 -12.31 -0.49
C LYS A 79 -12.08 -11.44 -1.74
N ARG A 80 -12.98 -10.46 -1.90
CA ARG A 80 -12.96 -9.55 -3.05
C ARG A 80 -11.71 -8.68 -3.04
N TYR A 81 -11.38 -8.08 -1.90
CA TYR A 81 -10.18 -7.28 -1.73
C TYR A 81 -8.93 -8.08 -2.15
N ALA A 82 -8.76 -9.31 -1.64
CA ALA A 82 -7.64 -10.17 -2.00
C ALA A 82 -7.58 -10.49 -3.50
N ASN A 83 -8.73 -10.73 -4.14
CA ASN A 83 -8.79 -11.05 -5.57
C ASN A 83 -8.48 -9.87 -6.49
N TYR A 84 -8.80 -8.64 -6.07
CA TYR A 84 -8.71 -7.45 -6.92
C TYR A 84 -7.55 -6.52 -6.56
N LYS A 85 -6.89 -6.71 -5.41
CA LYS A 85 -5.80 -5.87 -4.91
C LYS A 85 -4.76 -5.53 -5.98
N GLU A 86 -4.04 -6.53 -6.47
CA GLU A 86 -2.92 -6.32 -7.40
C GLU A 86 -3.37 -5.69 -8.72
N MET A 87 -4.52 -6.14 -9.25
CA MET A 87 -5.10 -5.58 -10.47
C MET A 87 -5.46 -4.10 -10.30
N CYS A 88 -6.08 -3.74 -9.18
CA CYS A 88 -6.48 -2.37 -8.88
C CYS A 88 -5.29 -1.47 -8.56
N GLU A 89 -4.27 -2.01 -7.88
CA GLU A 89 -3.01 -1.30 -7.66
C GLU A 89 -2.37 -0.94 -9.00
N SER A 90 -2.19 -1.91 -9.89
CA SER A 90 -1.67 -1.66 -11.25
C SER A 90 -2.54 -0.63 -11.98
N ARG A 91 -3.84 -0.86 -12.07
CA ARG A 91 -4.75 -0.01 -12.85
C ARG A 91 -4.80 1.45 -12.38
N ILE A 92 -4.63 1.71 -11.09
CA ILE A 92 -4.76 3.05 -10.52
C ILE A 92 -3.42 3.76 -10.41
N PHE A 93 -2.34 3.02 -10.15
CA PHE A 93 -1.04 3.61 -9.83
C PHE A 93 0.01 3.43 -10.93
N GLU A 94 -0.24 2.62 -11.96
CA GLU A 94 0.59 2.55 -13.15
C GLU A 94 0.54 3.89 -13.90
N GLY A 95 1.70 4.54 -14.05
CA GLY A 95 1.81 5.87 -14.65
C GLY A 95 1.30 7.02 -13.77
N ALA A 96 0.89 6.76 -12.52
CA ALA A 96 0.55 7.82 -11.58
C ALA A 96 1.83 8.56 -11.09
N PRO A 97 1.71 9.81 -10.60
CA PRO A 97 2.85 10.57 -10.09
C PRO A 97 3.64 9.81 -9.02
N GLU A 98 4.97 10.01 -8.98
CA GLU A 98 5.83 9.43 -7.93
C GLU A 98 5.56 10.02 -6.55
N THR A 99 5.07 11.26 -6.49
CA THR A 99 4.73 11.97 -5.25
C THR A 99 3.39 12.69 -5.36
N TYR A 100 2.76 12.90 -4.19
CA TYR A 100 1.49 13.59 -4.02
C TYR A 100 1.69 14.69 -2.97
N SER A 101 1.25 15.91 -3.29
CA SER A 101 1.38 17.09 -2.42
C SER A 101 0.04 17.64 -1.94
N ARG A 102 -1.09 17.08 -2.41
CA ARG A 102 -2.43 17.55 -2.09
C ARG A 102 -3.26 16.44 -1.44
N PRO A 103 -3.89 16.69 -0.28
CA PRO A 103 -4.78 15.72 0.35
C PRO A 103 -5.90 15.24 -0.57
N GLU A 104 -6.41 16.10 -1.45
CA GLU A 104 -7.50 15.74 -2.35
C GLU A 104 -7.10 14.72 -3.42
N ASP A 105 -5.84 14.71 -3.85
CA ASP A 105 -5.35 13.71 -4.81
C ASP A 105 -5.22 12.35 -4.13
N VAL A 106 -4.75 12.32 -2.88
CA VAL A 106 -4.69 11.10 -2.06
C VAL A 106 -6.10 10.55 -1.80
N LYS A 107 -7.06 11.41 -1.41
CA LYS A 107 -8.46 11.00 -1.23
C LYS A 107 -9.09 10.52 -2.53
N ALA A 108 -8.75 11.13 -3.68
CA ALA A 108 -9.23 10.69 -4.98
C ALA A 108 -8.70 9.30 -5.34
N ALA A 109 -7.41 9.04 -5.12
CA ALA A 109 -6.79 7.73 -5.30
C ALA A 109 -7.44 6.68 -4.38
N ALA A 110 -7.66 7.00 -3.11
CA ALA A 110 -8.32 6.12 -2.15
C ALA A 110 -9.75 5.76 -2.59
N ARG A 111 -10.55 6.74 -3.00
CA ARG A 111 -11.92 6.50 -3.53
C ARG A 111 -11.92 5.63 -4.78
N ALA A 112 -10.98 5.87 -5.70
CA ALA A 112 -10.83 5.06 -6.90
C ALA A 112 -10.45 3.61 -6.54
N TYR A 113 -9.52 3.44 -5.60
CA TYR A 113 -9.05 2.14 -5.14
C TYR A 113 -10.13 1.32 -4.46
N VAL A 114 -10.76 1.87 -3.42
CA VAL A 114 -11.87 1.22 -2.68
C VAL A 114 -12.99 0.77 -3.62
N ARG A 115 -13.34 1.61 -4.61
CA ARG A 115 -14.33 1.27 -5.64
C ARG A 115 -13.85 0.15 -6.55
N CYS A 116 -12.59 0.19 -6.98
CA CYS A 116 -12.02 -0.83 -7.86
C CYS A 116 -12.01 -2.20 -7.18
N VAL A 117 -11.60 -2.28 -5.91
CA VAL A 117 -11.59 -3.56 -5.15
C VAL A 117 -13.00 -4.02 -4.72
N GLY A 118 -14.03 -3.21 -5.01
CA GLY A 118 -15.43 -3.60 -4.84
C GLY A 118 -15.97 -3.45 -3.42
N ILE A 119 -15.35 -2.59 -2.60
CA ILE A 119 -15.84 -2.23 -1.26
C ILE A 119 -16.92 -1.15 -1.42
N LYS A 120 -18.07 -1.33 -0.77
CA LYS A 120 -19.25 -0.46 -0.86
C LYS A 120 -19.84 -0.20 0.51
#